data_AF-A0A8H6CTD6-F1
#
_entry.id   AF-A0A8H6CTD6-F1
#
_cell.length_a   1.000
_cell.length_b   1.000
_cell.length_c   1.000
_cell.angle_alpha   90.00
_cell.angle_beta   90.00
_cell.angle_gamma   90.00
#
_symmetry.space_group_name_H-M   'P 1'
#
loop_
_entity.id
_entity.type
_entity.pdbx_description
1 polymer ?
#
loop_
_entity_poly.entity_id
_entity_poly.type
_entity_poly.pdbx_seq_one_letter_code
_entity_poly.pdbx_strand_id
1 'polypeptide(L)'
;MSAFTLPSTGGRTVAVLGGGVLGRRIACGWAASGFDVVIRDPSYEQRSAAVEYCNTSMSLYSDSETRGNVTATENLAEAVAKAWLVIEAVPEKLPLKISTFADLEKLTSNDTILCSNSSSYKSREMIEGLKPQTKRRVLNMHYYMPPDYRVVELMTDGETDESIFPFLYQKLEEIKFHPYIAQKESTGFIYNRLWAAIKREVLNILAEEVSTPEEIEKLWKEMWYAKEKGPVAMMDAVGLDTVSFIEQHYIAERGLPDTPVKFLEKFIGEGRLGAKSDKGGLLPPGKPVESNHETSIYFLDIGLSSGNAKDCASAGRVLVGSSDGRPMKTLVSGQRMPDGIDISKSAGKLFWTCMGNPSANDGAVLCCNLDGTDLKEVVPQSLVHTPKQLTVDNKYSKLYFADREGMRIMRCNFDGSDLEVLVQAGDWQVDEHMLDPTRWCVGIAVSADTGKFYWTQKGPSKGGKGRIFQANIDFQPGEDAKSRTDIEVLFQGLPEPIDLEIDEDEKVLYWTDRGELPDGNTINRVKLSNVTQVTHNGPSKPGTDYEVVARGLHEAIGIKVDSKNRRIFATDLGGSVYQFDMDGGNKKKVYEGTGAFVGITVA
;
A
#
# COMPACT_ATOMS: atom_id res chain seq x y z
N MET A 1 3.10 26.79 -46.34
CA MET A 1 2.18 26.26 -45.32
C MET A 1 1.81 27.39 -44.38
N SER A 2 0.54 27.58 -44.01
CA SER A 2 0.15 28.61 -43.04
C SER A 2 0.81 28.33 -41.68
N ALA A 3 1.25 29.36 -40.97
CA ALA A 3 1.78 29.23 -39.61
C ALA A 3 0.68 28.70 -38.67
N PHE A 4 1.04 27.85 -37.70
CA PHE A 4 0.10 27.50 -36.62
C PHE A 4 -0.23 28.77 -35.83
N THR A 5 -1.49 28.91 -35.42
CA THR A 5 -1.94 30.05 -34.60
C THR A 5 -2.04 29.58 -33.16
N LEU A 6 -1.28 30.19 -32.26
CA LEU A 6 -1.34 29.88 -30.83
C LEU A 6 -2.74 30.14 -30.27
N PRO A 7 -3.27 29.27 -29.39
CA PRO A 7 -4.59 29.44 -28.83
C PRO A 7 -4.63 30.58 -27.80
N SER A 8 -5.77 31.27 -27.71
CA SER A 8 -6.11 32.04 -26.51
C SER A 8 -6.47 31.08 -25.38
N THR A 9 -6.07 31.39 -24.14
CA THR A 9 -6.41 30.61 -22.95
C THR A 9 -7.66 31.13 -22.23
N GLY A 10 -8.10 32.36 -22.52
CA GLY A 10 -9.22 32.99 -21.82
C GLY A 10 -10.55 32.29 -22.09
N GLY A 11 -11.25 31.89 -21.02
CA GLY A 11 -12.56 31.22 -21.10
C GLY A 11 -12.54 29.82 -21.73
N ARG A 12 -11.35 29.21 -21.86
CA ARG A 12 -11.14 27.87 -22.42
C ARG A 12 -10.54 26.94 -21.38
N THR A 13 -10.78 25.65 -21.55
CA THR A 13 -10.41 24.64 -20.56
C THR A 13 -9.08 23.96 -20.89
N VAL A 14 -8.46 23.34 -19.88
CA VAL A 14 -7.49 22.26 -20.08
C VAL A 14 -8.25 20.94 -20.02
N ALA A 15 -8.09 20.07 -21.01
CA ALA A 15 -8.65 18.73 -20.98
C ALA A 15 -7.58 17.72 -20.61
N VAL A 16 -7.85 16.85 -19.64
CA VAL A 16 -6.95 15.74 -19.27
C VAL A 16 -7.66 14.42 -19.55
N LEU A 17 -7.09 13.62 -20.45
CA LEU A 17 -7.68 12.34 -20.84
C LEU A 17 -7.06 11.22 -19.99
N GLY A 18 -7.79 10.78 -18.96
CA GLY A 18 -7.39 9.79 -17.97
C GLY A 18 -7.46 10.36 -16.55
N GLY A 19 -8.32 9.78 -15.70
CA GLY A 19 -8.49 10.12 -14.27
C GLY A 19 -7.60 9.30 -13.33
N GLY A 20 -6.62 8.58 -13.88
CA GLY A 20 -5.66 7.76 -13.14
C GLY A 20 -4.75 8.56 -12.20
N VAL A 21 -3.71 7.91 -11.67
CA VAL A 21 -2.81 8.51 -10.68
C VAL A 21 -2.18 9.81 -11.18
N LEU A 22 -1.64 9.81 -12.39
CA LEU A 22 -0.94 10.97 -12.93
C LEU A 22 -1.90 12.01 -13.54
N GLY A 23 -2.93 11.58 -14.25
CA GLY A 23 -3.90 12.48 -14.87
C GLY A 23 -4.64 13.39 -13.88
N ARG A 24 -5.08 12.87 -12.73
CA ARG A 24 -5.70 13.71 -11.68
C ARG A 24 -4.74 14.76 -11.09
N ARG A 25 -3.44 14.45 -11.05
CA ARG A 25 -2.39 15.33 -10.51
C ARG A 25 -2.03 16.44 -11.48
N ILE A 26 -1.96 16.11 -12.78
CA ILE A 26 -1.84 17.09 -13.85
C ILE A 26 -3.04 18.05 -13.82
N ALA A 27 -4.26 17.50 -13.74
CA ALA A 27 -5.47 18.30 -13.65
C ALA A 27 -5.47 19.24 -12.42
N CYS A 28 -5.11 18.71 -11.25
CA CYS A 28 -5.01 19.49 -10.02
C CYS A 28 -3.99 20.63 -10.14
N GLY A 29 -2.85 20.41 -10.81
CA GLY A 29 -1.84 21.44 -11.03
C GLY A 29 -2.36 22.63 -11.85
N TRP A 30 -3.06 22.37 -12.96
CA TRP A 30 -3.67 23.43 -13.77
C TRP A 30 -4.79 24.16 -13.01
N ALA A 31 -5.67 23.40 -12.34
CA ALA A 31 -6.80 23.96 -11.60
C ALA A 31 -6.37 24.80 -10.39
N ALA A 32 -5.31 24.36 -9.69
CA ALA A 32 -4.74 25.09 -8.56
C ALA A 32 -4.23 26.49 -8.92
N SER A 33 -3.99 26.75 -10.21
CA SER A 33 -3.51 28.02 -10.75
C SER A 33 -4.57 28.79 -11.54
N GLY A 34 -5.85 28.42 -11.40
CA GLY A 34 -6.97 29.21 -11.92
C GLY A 34 -7.54 28.76 -13.27
N PHE A 35 -7.04 27.68 -13.86
CA PHE A 35 -7.59 27.15 -15.14
C PHE A 35 -8.76 26.21 -14.88
N ASP A 36 -9.86 26.35 -15.62
CA ASP A 36 -10.91 25.34 -15.64
C ASP A 36 -10.40 24.06 -16.33
N VAL A 37 -10.61 22.91 -15.68
CA VAL A 37 -10.13 21.61 -16.15
C VAL A 37 -11.29 20.64 -16.33
N VAL A 38 -11.27 19.92 -17.46
CA VAL A 38 -12.20 18.81 -17.71
C VAL A 38 -11.43 17.50 -17.79
N ILE A 39 -11.69 16.60 -16.85
CA ILE A 39 -11.11 15.27 -16.82
C ILE A 39 -12.02 14.31 -17.59
N ARG A 40 -11.45 13.57 -18.54
CA ARG A 40 -12.17 12.51 -19.24
C ARG A 40 -11.70 11.15 -18.79
N ASP A 41 -12.60 10.32 -18.28
CA ASP A 41 -12.31 8.90 -17.99
C ASP A 41 -13.58 8.06 -18.20
N PRO A 42 -13.51 6.87 -18.84
CA PRO A 42 -14.68 6.00 -18.98
C PRO A 42 -15.21 5.46 -17.64
N SER A 43 -14.39 5.32 -16.59
CA SER A 43 -14.82 4.84 -15.26
C SER A 43 -15.39 5.98 -14.41
N TYR A 44 -16.61 5.79 -13.89
CA TYR A 44 -17.24 6.74 -12.98
C TYR A 44 -16.42 6.93 -11.69
N GLU A 45 -15.87 5.83 -11.17
CA GLU A 45 -15.05 5.81 -9.97
C GLU A 45 -13.80 6.67 -10.14
N GLN A 46 -13.11 6.54 -11.29
CA GLN A 46 -11.92 7.35 -11.58
C GLN A 46 -12.26 8.83 -11.77
N ARG A 47 -13.40 9.14 -12.40
CA ARG A 47 -13.88 10.53 -12.52
C ARG A 47 -14.14 11.14 -11.15
N SER A 48 -14.90 10.44 -10.30
CA SER A 48 -15.24 10.90 -8.95
C SER A 48 -13.99 11.08 -8.09
N ALA A 49 -13.09 10.08 -8.08
CA ALA A 49 -11.85 10.15 -7.32
C ALA A 49 -10.90 11.25 -7.81
N ALA A 50 -10.86 11.54 -9.12
CA ALA A 50 -10.03 12.60 -9.66
C ALA A 50 -10.54 14.00 -9.31
N VAL A 51 -11.86 14.22 -9.36
CA VAL A 51 -12.48 15.49 -8.92
C VAL A 51 -12.26 15.69 -7.43
N GLU A 52 -12.50 14.66 -6.61
CA GLU A 52 -12.29 14.73 -5.16
C GLU A 52 -10.82 15.02 -4.81
N TYR A 53 -9.88 14.37 -5.51
CA TYR A 53 -8.46 14.65 -5.34
C TYR A 53 -8.13 16.12 -5.63
N CYS A 54 -8.66 16.69 -6.71
CA CYS A 54 -8.43 18.09 -7.03
C CYS A 54 -9.00 19.01 -5.95
N ASN A 55 -10.25 18.78 -5.52
CA ASN A 55 -10.90 19.59 -4.50
C ASN A 55 -10.16 19.61 -3.15
N THR A 56 -9.52 18.49 -2.79
CA THR A 56 -8.82 18.35 -1.51
C THR A 56 -7.33 18.70 -1.58
N SER A 57 -6.72 18.67 -2.76
CA SER A 57 -5.25 18.74 -2.91
C SER A 57 -4.73 20.01 -3.58
N MET A 58 -5.58 20.91 -4.10
CA MET A 58 -5.13 22.12 -4.83
C MET A 58 -4.16 23.01 -4.02
N SER A 59 -4.31 23.07 -2.69
CA SER A 59 -3.41 23.80 -1.80
C SER A 59 -1.96 23.29 -1.85
N LEU A 60 -1.75 22.02 -2.16
CA LEU A 60 -0.40 21.44 -2.28
C LEU A 60 0.34 21.92 -3.55
N TYR A 61 -0.39 22.45 -4.53
CA TYR A 61 0.16 22.88 -5.82
C TYR A 61 0.41 24.38 -5.89
N SER A 62 -0.41 25.17 -5.20
CA SER A 62 -0.34 26.63 -5.25
C SER A 62 -1.01 27.22 -4.01
N ASP A 63 -0.43 28.29 -3.47
CA ASP A 63 -1.01 29.09 -2.38
C ASP A 63 -2.03 30.14 -2.88
N SER A 64 -2.24 30.22 -4.20
CA SER A 64 -3.18 31.19 -4.79
C SER A 64 -4.62 30.94 -4.33
N GLU A 65 -5.34 32.02 -4.00
CA GLU A 65 -6.77 31.96 -3.72
C GLU A 65 -7.62 31.75 -4.98
N THR A 66 -7.08 32.08 -6.16
CA THR A 66 -7.78 31.87 -7.44
C THR A 66 -7.64 30.40 -7.86
N ARG A 67 -8.75 29.67 -7.86
CA ARG A 67 -8.86 28.27 -8.28
C ARG A 67 -9.76 28.15 -9.50
N GLY A 68 -9.40 27.25 -10.41
CA GLY A 68 -10.25 26.86 -11.53
C GLY A 68 -11.18 25.72 -11.13
N ASN A 69 -12.27 25.55 -11.88
CA ASN A 69 -13.23 24.48 -11.64
C ASN A 69 -12.73 23.18 -12.26
N VAL A 70 -12.83 22.08 -11.51
CA VAL A 70 -12.56 20.74 -12.05
C VAL A 70 -13.87 20.00 -12.24
N THR A 71 -14.12 19.59 -13.47
CA THR A 71 -15.27 18.74 -13.83
C THR A 71 -14.79 17.47 -14.48
N ALA A 72 -15.65 16.44 -14.52
CA ALA A 72 -15.31 15.19 -15.18
C ALA A 72 -16.48 14.65 -16.01
N THR A 73 -16.16 14.04 -17.15
CA THR A 73 -17.14 13.42 -18.08
C THR A 73 -16.58 12.12 -18.67
N GLU A 74 -17.44 11.20 -19.08
CA GLU A 74 -17.02 10.03 -19.88
C GLU A 74 -16.91 10.35 -21.37
N ASN A 75 -17.59 11.41 -21.81
CA ASN A 75 -17.72 11.79 -23.20
C ASN A 75 -16.49 12.58 -23.67
N LEU A 76 -15.79 12.07 -24.67
CA LEU A 76 -14.60 12.71 -25.23
C LEU A 76 -14.92 14.06 -25.89
N ALA A 77 -16.02 14.15 -26.63
CA ALA A 77 -16.40 15.38 -27.33
C ALA A 77 -16.71 16.50 -26.34
N GLU A 78 -17.43 16.21 -25.26
CA GLU A 78 -17.71 17.18 -24.19
C GLU A 78 -16.41 17.66 -23.52
N ALA A 79 -15.49 16.74 -23.23
CA ALA A 79 -14.25 17.07 -22.54
C ALA A 79 -13.36 18.05 -23.32
N VAL A 80 -13.33 17.92 -24.65
CA VAL A 80 -12.41 18.69 -25.50
C VAL A 80 -13.07 19.86 -26.24
N ALA A 81 -14.40 20.02 -26.14
CA ALA A 81 -15.17 21.01 -26.89
C ALA A 81 -14.66 22.45 -26.75
N LYS A 82 -14.15 22.82 -25.55
CA LYS A 82 -13.62 24.16 -25.24
C LYS A 82 -12.12 24.14 -24.96
N ALA A 83 -11.44 23.02 -25.18
CA ALA A 83 -10.07 22.85 -24.75
C ALA A 83 -9.12 23.70 -25.60
N TRP A 84 -8.23 24.47 -24.96
CA TRP A 84 -7.06 25.06 -25.63
C TRP A 84 -5.84 24.14 -25.55
N LEU A 85 -5.81 23.27 -24.54
CA LEU A 85 -4.79 22.25 -24.31
C LEU A 85 -5.47 20.92 -23.96
N VAL A 86 -5.05 19.85 -24.63
CA VAL A 86 -5.43 18.47 -24.31
C VAL A 86 -4.19 17.72 -23.88
N ILE A 87 -4.23 17.05 -22.74
CA ILE A 87 -3.14 16.21 -22.22
C ILE A 87 -3.65 14.78 -22.14
N GLU A 88 -3.14 13.92 -23.02
CA GLU A 88 -3.43 12.50 -23.05
C GLU A 88 -2.59 11.75 -22.00
N ALA A 89 -3.27 11.09 -21.06
CA ALA A 89 -2.71 10.27 -19.98
C ALA A 89 -3.51 8.95 -19.83
N VAL A 90 -3.91 8.35 -20.94
CA VAL A 90 -4.60 7.06 -21.02
C VAL A 90 -3.60 5.90 -20.89
N PRO A 91 -4.05 4.64 -20.68
CA PRO A 91 -3.17 3.49 -20.54
C PRO A 91 -2.11 3.37 -21.65
N GLU A 92 -0.94 2.84 -21.30
CA GLU A 92 0.27 2.80 -22.14
C GLU A 92 0.19 1.72 -23.25
N LYS A 93 -0.82 1.84 -24.12
CA LYS A 93 -1.09 0.96 -25.27
C LYS A 93 -1.10 1.79 -26.55
N LEU A 94 -0.12 1.59 -27.43
CA LEU A 94 0.03 2.39 -28.66
C LEU A 94 -1.25 2.43 -29.53
N PRO A 95 -1.97 1.31 -29.79
CA PRO A 95 -3.20 1.36 -30.58
C PRO A 95 -4.29 2.27 -29.98
N LEU A 96 -4.41 2.30 -28.65
CA LEU A 96 -5.37 3.16 -27.94
C LEU A 96 -4.99 4.64 -28.07
N LYS A 97 -3.69 4.95 -28.00
CA LYS A 97 -3.21 6.33 -28.18
C LYS A 97 -3.44 6.79 -29.62
N ILE A 98 -3.13 5.96 -30.61
CA ILE A 98 -3.41 6.26 -32.04
C ILE A 98 -4.90 6.55 -32.25
N SER A 99 -5.80 5.71 -31.74
CA SER A 99 -7.24 5.95 -31.88
C SER A 99 -7.69 7.23 -31.15
N THR A 100 -7.12 7.50 -29.97
CA THR A 100 -7.43 8.72 -29.20
C THR A 100 -7.05 9.97 -29.99
N PHE A 101 -5.83 10.03 -30.55
CA PHE A 101 -5.38 11.18 -31.34
C PHE A 101 -6.17 11.33 -32.66
N ALA A 102 -6.60 10.24 -33.28
CA ALA A 102 -7.50 10.28 -34.44
C ALA A 102 -8.87 10.89 -34.11
N ASP A 103 -9.40 10.68 -32.91
CA ASP A 103 -10.64 11.31 -32.47
C ASP A 103 -10.42 12.78 -32.05
N LEU A 104 -9.28 13.10 -31.44
CA LEU A 104 -8.91 14.49 -31.13
C LEU A 104 -8.79 15.35 -32.38
N GLU A 105 -8.27 14.83 -33.49
CA GLU A 105 -8.25 15.55 -34.76
C GLU A 105 -9.65 16.01 -35.20
N LYS A 106 -10.68 15.18 -34.95
CA LYS A 106 -12.06 15.46 -35.39
C LYS A 106 -12.80 16.39 -34.44
N LEU A 107 -12.49 16.30 -33.13
CA LEU A 107 -13.30 16.91 -32.06
C LEU A 107 -12.75 18.24 -31.55
N THR A 108 -11.47 18.54 -31.78
CA THR A 108 -10.83 19.76 -31.28
C THR A 108 -10.78 20.87 -32.33
N SER A 109 -10.71 22.13 -31.88
CA SER A 109 -10.47 23.25 -32.79
C SER A 109 -9.04 23.21 -33.34
N ASN A 110 -8.82 23.84 -34.49
CA ASN A 110 -7.54 23.80 -35.21
C ASN A 110 -6.36 24.44 -34.45
N ASP A 111 -6.64 25.21 -33.39
CA ASP A 111 -5.66 25.87 -32.54
C ASP A 111 -5.40 25.14 -31.21
N THR A 112 -6.13 24.06 -30.90
CA THR A 112 -5.94 23.30 -29.65
C THR A 112 -4.60 22.56 -29.69
N ILE A 113 -3.76 22.72 -28.67
CA ILE A 113 -2.51 21.98 -28.56
C ILE A 113 -2.80 20.57 -27.99
N LEU A 114 -2.25 19.54 -28.61
CA LEU A 114 -2.49 18.14 -28.29
C LEU A 114 -1.22 17.49 -27.74
N CYS A 115 -1.22 17.15 -26.47
CA CYS A 115 -0.06 16.61 -25.78
C CYS A 115 -0.26 15.14 -25.42
N SER A 116 0.80 14.33 -25.48
CA SER A 116 0.84 13.02 -24.80
C SER A 116 1.80 13.04 -23.63
N ASN A 117 1.36 12.49 -22.50
CA ASN A 117 2.18 12.26 -21.31
C ASN A 117 2.93 10.91 -21.36
N SER A 118 2.91 10.20 -22.49
CA SER A 118 3.63 8.92 -22.63
C SER A 118 5.12 9.10 -22.37
N SER A 119 5.66 8.24 -21.51
CA SER A 119 7.09 8.14 -21.21
C SER A 119 7.83 7.18 -22.17
N SER A 120 7.08 6.32 -22.88
CA SER A 120 7.60 5.23 -23.68
C SER A 120 7.51 5.48 -25.19
N TYR A 121 6.46 6.15 -25.65
CA TYR A 121 6.19 6.37 -27.08
C TYR A 121 6.40 7.82 -27.48
N LYS A 122 7.11 8.01 -28.60
CA LYS A 122 7.25 9.33 -29.22
C LYS A 122 5.91 9.70 -29.86
N SER A 123 5.51 10.96 -29.77
CA SER A 123 4.22 11.41 -30.29
C SER A 123 4.08 11.18 -31.80
N ARG A 124 5.18 11.19 -32.58
CA ARG A 124 5.16 10.78 -34.00
C ARG A 124 4.52 9.41 -34.25
N GLU A 125 4.70 8.47 -33.32
CA GLU A 125 4.20 7.09 -33.42
C GLU A 125 2.68 7.04 -33.23
N MET A 126 2.11 8.05 -32.56
CA MET A 126 0.67 8.14 -32.28
C MET A 126 -0.10 8.82 -33.41
N ILE A 127 0.59 9.58 -34.26
CA ILE A 127 -0.05 10.54 -35.17
C ILE A 127 0.23 10.29 -36.65
N GLU A 128 0.86 9.17 -37.02
CA GLU A 128 1.26 8.89 -38.40
C GLU A 128 0.11 9.10 -39.40
N GLY A 129 -1.11 8.66 -39.04
CA GLY A 129 -2.33 8.78 -39.84
C GLY A 129 -3.09 10.11 -39.76
N LEU A 130 -2.59 11.11 -39.02
CA LEU A 130 -3.25 12.43 -38.92
C LEU A 130 -2.89 13.35 -40.09
N LYS A 131 -3.69 14.41 -40.28
CA LYS A 131 -3.43 15.45 -41.27
C LYS A 131 -2.18 16.26 -40.92
N PRO A 132 -1.41 16.74 -41.92
CA PRO A 132 -0.21 17.55 -41.67
C PRO A 132 -0.45 18.78 -40.77
N GLN A 133 -1.62 19.40 -40.87
CA GLN A 133 -1.96 20.55 -40.03
C GLN A 133 -2.16 20.16 -38.56
N THR A 134 -2.63 18.94 -38.29
CA THR A 134 -2.80 18.42 -36.93
C THR A 134 -1.48 18.02 -36.31
N LYS A 135 -0.56 17.43 -37.09
CA LYS A 135 0.77 17.04 -36.59
C LYS A 135 1.54 18.24 -36.00
N ARG A 136 1.43 19.41 -36.65
CA ARG A 136 2.06 20.66 -36.19
C ARG A 136 1.63 21.16 -34.81
N ARG A 137 0.52 20.64 -34.24
CA ARG A 137 0.03 21.01 -32.91
C ARG A 137 0.13 19.86 -31.90
N VAL A 138 0.89 18.82 -32.22
CA VAL A 138 1.12 17.65 -31.37
C VAL A 138 2.55 17.67 -30.80
N LEU A 139 2.69 17.29 -29.54
CA LEU A 139 3.99 17.06 -28.88
C LEU A 139 3.89 16.08 -27.72
N ASN A 140 5.03 15.59 -27.24
CA ASN A 140 5.08 14.98 -25.91
C ASN A 140 5.19 16.09 -24.84
N MET A 141 4.43 15.93 -23.77
CA MET A 141 4.44 16.77 -22.58
C MET A 141 4.49 15.86 -21.36
N HIS A 142 5.69 15.41 -21.02
CA HIS A 142 5.92 14.37 -20.02
C HIS A 142 6.05 14.98 -18.63
N TYR A 143 5.03 14.77 -17.81
CA TYR A 143 4.98 15.17 -16.41
C TYR A 143 5.60 14.11 -15.51
N TYR A 144 6.37 14.57 -14.52
CA TYR A 144 6.74 13.75 -13.37
C TYR A 144 5.58 13.71 -12.36
N MET A 145 5.80 13.28 -11.12
CA MET A 145 4.72 13.02 -10.15
C MET A 145 4.51 14.23 -9.20
N PRO A 146 3.67 15.23 -9.54
CA PRO A 146 3.46 16.39 -8.69
C PRO A 146 2.48 16.08 -7.53
N PRO A 147 2.49 16.87 -6.45
CA PRO A 147 3.23 18.13 -6.28
C PRO A 147 4.72 17.95 -5.97
N ASP A 148 5.17 16.73 -5.62
CA ASP A 148 6.54 16.45 -5.19
C ASP A 148 7.57 16.72 -6.30
N TYR A 149 7.26 16.27 -7.52
CA TYR A 149 8.09 16.53 -8.70
C TYR A 149 7.30 17.29 -9.76
N ARG A 150 7.53 18.60 -9.85
CA ARG A 150 6.84 19.51 -10.79
C ARG A 150 7.56 19.69 -12.12
N VAL A 151 8.48 18.78 -12.45
CA VAL A 151 9.24 18.79 -13.71
C VAL A 151 8.31 18.37 -14.85
N VAL A 152 8.43 19.05 -16.00
CA VAL A 152 7.75 18.68 -17.25
C VAL A 152 8.74 18.73 -18.40
N GLU A 153 8.83 17.67 -19.18
CA GLU A 153 9.63 17.64 -20.41
C GLU A 153 8.75 17.83 -21.65
N LEU A 154 9.05 18.86 -22.43
CA LEU A 154 8.43 19.13 -23.72
C LEU A 154 9.32 18.57 -24.83
N MET A 155 8.78 17.75 -25.73
CA MET A 155 9.54 17.17 -26.83
C MET A 155 8.76 17.21 -28.13
N THR A 156 9.41 17.70 -29.18
CA THR A 156 8.86 17.73 -30.55
C THR A 156 8.68 16.33 -31.12
N ASP A 157 7.71 16.17 -32.03
CA ASP A 157 7.57 15.00 -32.92
C ASP A 157 8.34 15.15 -34.25
N GLY A 158 9.07 16.27 -34.44
CA GLY A 158 9.74 16.65 -35.68
C GLY A 158 8.91 17.53 -36.62
N GLU A 159 7.59 17.62 -36.42
CA GLU A 159 6.65 18.46 -37.17
C GLU A 159 6.01 19.57 -36.29
N THR A 160 6.07 19.45 -34.96
CA THR A 160 5.53 20.40 -33.99
C THR A 160 5.94 21.84 -34.33
N ASP A 161 4.99 22.76 -34.34
CA ASP A 161 5.27 24.17 -34.57
C ASP A 161 6.13 24.75 -33.44
N GLU A 162 7.26 25.36 -33.81
CA GLU A 162 8.25 25.88 -32.86
C GLU A 162 7.68 26.92 -31.89
N SER A 163 6.63 27.65 -32.28
CA SER A 163 5.99 28.66 -31.43
C SER A 163 5.27 28.07 -30.21
N ILE A 164 4.93 26.77 -30.22
CA ILE A 164 4.25 26.08 -29.11
C ILE A 164 5.16 25.96 -27.88
N PHE A 165 6.46 25.75 -28.08
CA PHE A 165 7.41 25.55 -26.97
C PHE A 165 7.53 26.75 -26.05
N PRO A 166 7.86 27.97 -26.51
CA PRO A 166 7.94 29.13 -25.63
C PRO A 166 6.58 29.46 -25.00
N PHE A 167 5.47 29.23 -25.72
CA PHE A 167 4.13 29.43 -25.19
C PHE A 167 3.81 28.49 -24.02
N LEU A 168 4.00 27.18 -24.20
CA LEU A 168 3.77 26.20 -23.13
C LEU A 168 4.78 26.33 -22.00
N TYR A 169 6.03 26.68 -22.29
CA TYR A 169 7.06 26.93 -21.27
C TYR A 169 6.58 28.05 -20.33
N GLN A 170 6.15 29.19 -20.88
CA GLN A 170 5.60 30.28 -20.09
C GLN A 170 4.37 29.85 -19.28
N LYS A 171 3.44 29.12 -19.91
CA LYS A 171 2.22 28.65 -19.21
C LYS A 171 2.52 27.68 -18.07
N LEU A 172 3.53 26.82 -18.22
CA LEU A 172 3.97 25.90 -17.17
C LEU A 172 4.63 26.65 -16.00
N GLU A 173 5.44 27.67 -16.27
CA GLU A 173 6.01 28.52 -15.21
C GLU A 173 4.93 29.31 -14.45
N GLU A 174 3.90 29.81 -15.15
CA GLU A 174 2.74 30.48 -14.54
C GLU A 174 2.05 29.58 -13.52
N ILE A 175 1.93 28.27 -13.81
CA ILE A 175 1.32 27.29 -12.89
C ILE A 175 2.33 26.64 -11.92
N LYS A 176 3.54 27.19 -11.79
CA LYS A 176 4.60 26.71 -10.88
C LYS A 176 5.09 25.29 -11.18
N PHE A 177 5.04 24.88 -12.44
CA PHE A 177 5.76 23.73 -12.97
C PHE A 177 7.09 24.18 -13.57
N HIS A 178 8.02 23.24 -13.72
CA HIS A 178 9.38 23.47 -14.20
C HIS A 178 9.56 22.80 -15.58
N PRO A 179 9.33 23.53 -16.68
CA PRO A 179 9.46 22.99 -18.03
C PRO A 179 10.92 22.86 -18.49
N TYR A 180 11.20 21.80 -19.25
CA TYR A 180 12.48 21.57 -19.93
C TYR A 180 12.22 21.08 -21.36
N ILE A 181 13.01 21.54 -22.33
CA ILE A 181 12.73 21.29 -23.76
C ILE A 181 13.77 20.32 -24.34
N ALA A 182 13.30 19.16 -24.79
CA ALA A 182 14.05 18.28 -25.67
C ALA A 182 13.89 18.81 -27.11
N GLN A 183 14.93 19.50 -27.61
CA GLN A 183 14.93 20.15 -28.93
C GLN A 183 14.77 19.17 -30.10
N LYS A 184 14.96 17.88 -29.86
CA LYS A 184 14.80 16.79 -30.82
C LYS A 184 14.16 15.61 -30.12
N GLU A 185 13.58 14.72 -30.92
CA GLU A 185 13.14 13.42 -30.42
C GLU A 185 14.29 12.70 -29.70
N SER A 186 14.02 12.25 -28.49
CA SER A 186 14.97 11.54 -27.66
C SER A 186 14.23 10.48 -26.87
N THR A 187 14.62 9.22 -27.05
CA THR A 187 14.10 8.14 -26.20
C THR A 187 14.52 8.39 -24.76
N GLY A 188 13.57 8.38 -23.83
CA GLY A 188 13.81 8.78 -22.46
C GLY A 188 14.07 10.28 -22.28
N PHE A 189 13.62 11.12 -23.23
CA PHE A 189 13.66 12.58 -23.13
C PHE A 189 15.05 13.11 -22.78
N ILE A 190 15.17 13.97 -21.76
CA ILE A 190 16.42 14.52 -21.24
C ILE A 190 16.82 13.71 -20.00
N TYR A 191 15.97 13.71 -18.98
CA TYR A 191 16.33 13.15 -17.66
C TYR A 191 16.48 11.64 -17.70
N ASN A 192 15.51 10.89 -18.25
CA ASN A 192 15.62 9.43 -18.29
C ASN A 192 16.81 8.98 -19.16
N ARG A 193 17.20 9.77 -20.16
CA ARG A 193 18.41 9.54 -20.96
C ARG A 193 19.70 9.79 -20.18
N LEU A 194 19.77 10.87 -19.39
CA LEU A 194 20.89 11.13 -18.49
C LEU A 194 21.01 10.03 -17.43
N TRP A 195 19.88 9.68 -16.82
CA TRP A 195 19.78 8.60 -15.85
C TRP A 195 20.26 7.27 -16.43
N ALA A 196 19.84 6.92 -17.66
CA ALA A 196 20.32 5.72 -18.34
C ALA A 196 21.86 5.70 -18.52
N ALA A 197 22.50 6.85 -18.77
CA ALA A 197 23.95 6.92 -18.88
C ALA A 197 24.65 6.73 -17.53
N ILE A 198 24.17 7.41 -16.48
CA ILE A 198 24.69 7.26 -15.11
C ILE A 198 24.57 5.80 -14.66
N LYS A 199 23.37 5.23 -14.83
CA LYS A 199 23.05 3.86 -14.48
C LYS A 199 23.95 2.85 -15.20
N ARG A 200 24.10 3.00 -16.52
CA ARG A 200 24.97 2.15 -17.34
C ARG A 200 26.42 2.19 -16.85
N GLU A 201 26.94 3.37 -16.57
CA GLU A 201 28.33 3.52 -16.13
C GLU A 201 28.57 2.92 -14.75
N VAL A 202 27.62 3.10 -13.82
CA VAL A 202 27.68 2.45 -12.50
C VAL A 202 27.72 0.92 -12.67
N LEU A 203 26.89 0.35 -13.55
CA LEU A 203 26.91 -1.08 -13.82
C LEU A 203 28.22 -1.55 -14.46
N ASN A 204 28.85 -0.76 -15.32
CA ASN A 204 30.17 -1.08 -15.89
C ASN A 204 31.26 -1.07 -14.82
N ILE A 205 31.32 -0.06 -13.96
CA ILE A 205 32.27 0.01 -12.83
C ILE A 205 32.17 -1.23 -11.95
N LEU A 206 30.93 -1.68 -11.69
CA LEU A 206 30.68 -2.89 -10.91
C LEU A 206 31.05 -4.18 -11.66
N ALA A 207 30.74 -4.25 -12.96
CA ALA A 207 31.06 -5.40 -13.81
C ALA A 207 32.57 -5.58 -14.03
N GLU A 208 33.33 -4.48 -14.04
CA GLU A 208 34.79 -4.44 -14.12
C GLU A 208 35.47 -4.63 -12.75
N GLU A 209 34.68 -4.85 -11.69
CA GLU A 209 35.15 -5.06 -10.30
C GLU A 209 36.01 -3.91 -9.76
N VAL A 210 35.83 -2.70 -10.28
CA VAL A 210 36.60 -1.51 -9.88
C VAL A 210 36.23 -1.05 -8.46
N SER A 211 34.97 -1.25 -8.04
CA SER A 211 34.47 -0.89 -6.71
C SER A 211 33.25 -1.72 -6.32
N THR A 212 32.72 -1.53 -5.11
CA THR A 212 31.51 -2.20 -4.62
C THR A 212 30.28 -1.28 -4.69
N PRO A 213 29.06 -1.86 -4.71
CA PRO A 213 27.80 -1.10 -4.67
C PRO A 213 27.73 -0.08 -3.53
N GLU A 214 28.22 -0.43 -2.33
CA GLU A 214 28.21 0.42 -1.14
C GLU A 214 29.19 1.60 -1.23
N GLU A 215 30.38 1.39 -1.79
CA GLU A 215 31.37 2.45 -1.96
C GLU A 215 30.91 3.47 -3.00
N ILE A 216 30.27 3.02 -4.09
CA ILE A 216 29.66 3.93 -5.08
C ILE A 216 28.56 4.78 -4.43
N GLU A 217 27.70 4.20 -3.59
CA GLU A 217 26.66 4.94 -2.84
C GLU A 217 27.25 6.00 -1.89
N LYS A 218 28.29 5.64 -1.12
CA LYS A 218 28.96 6.59 -0.22
C LYS A 218 29.59 7.73 -1.01
N LEU A 219 30.36 7.40 -2.05
CA LEU A 219 31.03 8.39 -2.89
C LEU A 219 30.02 9.35 -3.54
N TRP A 220 28.90 8.84 -4.05
CA TRP A 220 27.85 9.66 -4.63
C TRP A 220 27.27 10.67 -3.62
N LYS A 221 27.00 10.23 -2.40
CA LYS A 221 26.43 11.12 -1.36
C LYS A 221 27.41 12.22 -0.96
N GLU A 222 28.69 11.89 -0.79
CA GLU A 222 29.74 12.86 -0.45
C GLU A 222 29.96 13.89 -1.58
N MET A 223 30.01 13.43 -2.84
CA MET A 223 30.33 14.29 -3.98
C MET A 223 29.22 15.26 -4.37
N TRP A 224 27.94 14.86 -4.19
CA TRP A 224 26.78 15.67 -4.58
C TRP A 224 26.03 16.32 -3.41
N TYR A 225 26.53 16.17 -2.17
CA TYR A 225 25.85 16.61 -0.93
C TYR A 225 24.36 16.24 -0.93
N ALA A 226 24.04 15.09 -1.54
CA ALA A 226 22.67 14.70 -1.83
C ALA A 226 21.99 14.23 -0.53
N LYS A 227 20.82 14.79 -0.23
CA LYS A 227 19.93 14.26 0.83
C LYS A 227 19.21 12.96 0.40
N GLU A 228 19.38 12.53 -0.85
CA GLU A 228 18.63 11.47 -1.52
C GLU A 228 19.45 10.18 -1.77
N LYS A 229 18.77 9.15 -2.30
CA LYS A 229 19.34 7.84 -2.65
C LYS A 229 20.36 7.97 -3.80
N GLY A 230 21.47 7.24 -3.73
CA GLY A 230 22.43 7.17 -4.82
C GLY A 230 21.96 6.25 -5.96
N PRO A 231 22.78 6.10 -7.01
CA PRO A 231 22.35 5.44 -8.24
C PRO A 231 22.12 3.94 -8.07
N VAL A 232 22.83 3.29 -7.15
CA VAL A 232 22.66 1.85 -6.89
C VAL A 232 21.34 1.62 -6.15
N ALA A 233 21.08 2.40 -5.10
CA ALA A 233 19.83 2.33 -4.35
C ALA A 233 18.61 2.69 -5.22
N MET A 234 18.76 3.59 -6.19
CA MET A 234 17.73 3.89 -7.19
C MET A 234 17.46 2.69 -8.11
N MET A 235 18.49 1.99 -8.58
CA MET A 235 18.31 0.76 -9.38
C MET A 235 17.62 -0.35 -8.58
N ASP A 236 18.06 -0.58 -7.35
CA ASP A 236 17.45 -1.57 -6.47
C ASP A 236 16.00 -1.22 -6.14
N ALA A 237 15.67 0.06 -5.96
CA ALA A 237 14.30 0.52 -5.72
C ALA A 237 13.36 0.27 -6.91
N VAL A 238 13.87 0.34 -8.15
CA VAL A 238 13.12 0.04 -9.39
C VAL A 238 13.01 -1.49 -9.61
N GLY A 239 14.05 -2.22 -9.19
CA GLY A 239 14.19 -3.65 -9.34
C GLY A 239 15.07 -4.04 -10.54
N LEU A 240 15.98 -4.99 -10.32
CA LEU A 240 17.07 -5.28 -11.27
C LEU A 240 16.60 -5.92 -12.58
N ASP A 241 15.52 -6.68 -12.54
CA ASP A 241 14.85 -7.23 -13.73
C ASP A 241 14.22 -6.12 -14.59
N THR A 242 13.52 -5.16 -13.98
CA THR A 242 12.98 -3.98 -14.67
C THR A 242 14.13 -3.15 -15.26
N VAL A 243 15.20 -2.95 -14.49
CA VAL A 243 16.40 -2.24 -14.94
C VAL A 243 17.04 -2.95 -16.14
N SER A 244 17.18 -4.28 -16.08
CA SER A 244 17.72 -5.12 -17.15
C SER A 244 16.87 -5.03 -18.42
N PHE A 245 15.54 -5.14 -18.29
CA PHE A 245 14.61 -4.98 -19.42
C PHE A 245 14.75 -3.62 -20.11
N ILE A 246 14.86 -2.54 -19.33
CA ILE A 246 15.07 -1.19 -19.87
C ILE A 246 16.42 -1.07 -20.60
N GLU A 247 17.49 -1.63 -20.03
CA GLU A 247 18.81 -1.61 -20.68
C GLU A 247 18.84 -2.44 -21.97
N GLN A 248 18.17 -3.60 -22.02
CA GLN A 248 18.01 -4.39 -23.25
C GLN A 248 17.34 -3.57 -24.36
N HIS A 249 16.31 -2.79 -24.01
CA HIS A 249 15.68 -1.89 -24.97
C HIS A 249 16.66 -0.82 -25.49
N TYR A 250 17.45 -0.20 -24.62
CA TYR A 250 18.45 0.78 -25.03
C TYR A 250 19.59 0.18 -25.86
N ILE A 251 20.00 -1.07 -25.58
CA ILE A 251 20.96 -1.79 -26.40
C ILE A 251 20.41 -1.98 -27.82
N ALA A 252 19.17 -2.48 -27.95
CA ALA A 252 18.54 -2.72 -29.24
C ALA A 252 18.33 -1.42 -30.03
N GLU A 253 17.89 -0.34 -29.38
CA GLU A 253 17.58 0.92 -30.05
C GLU A 253 18.83 1.75 -30.37
N ARG A 254 19.87 1.70 -29.53
CA ARG A 254 21.04 2.61 -29.62
C ARG A 254 22.37 1.93 -29.93
N GLY A 255 22.41 0.59 -30.01
CA GLY A 255 23.64 -0.17 -30.25
C GLY A 255 24.65 -0.07 -29.10
N LEU A 256 24.18 -0.03 -27.86
CA LEU A 256 25.04 0.03 -26.67
C LEU A 256 25.64 -1.35 -26.34
N PRO A 257 26.79 -1.42 -25.64
CA PRO A 257 27.35 -2.68 -25.15
C PRO A 257 26.40 -3.41 -24.18
N ASP A 258 26.45 -4.75 -24.18
CA ASP A 258 25.58 -5.60 -23.37
C ASP A 258 26.15 -5.96 -21.98
N THR A 259 27.36 -5.51 -21.67
CA THR A 259 28.05 -5.74 -20.38
C THR A 259 27.17 -5.46 -19.15
N PRO A 260 26.43 -4.33 -19.06
CA PRO A 260 25.56 -4.05 -17.92
C PRO A 260 24.46 -5.09 -17.72
N VAL A 261 23.85 -5.57 -18.81
CA VAL A 261 22.76 -6.56 -18.76
C VAL A 261 23.31 -7.91 -18.32
N LYS A 262 24.43 -8.35 -18.91
CA LYS A 262 25.12 -9.60 -18.52
C LYS A 262 25.54 -9.60 -17.06
N PHE A 263 26.00 -8.46 -16.55
CA PHE A 263 26.32 -8.32 -15.13
C PHE A 263 25.08 -8.52 -14.25
N LEU A 264 23.96 -7.89 -14.60
CA LEU A 264 22.71 -8.02 -13.85
C LEU A 264 22.11 -9.42 -13.91
N GLU A 265 22.30 -10.18 -15.00
CA GLU A 265 21.79 -11.54 -15.16
C GLU A 265 22.22 -12.47 -14.01
N LYS A 266 23.44 -12.31 -13.49
CA LYS A 266 23.92 -13.06 -12.32
C LYS A 266 23.02 -12.82 -11.10
N PHE A 267 22.78 -11.56 -10.77
CA PHE A 267 21.98 -11.16 -9.61
C PHE A 267 20.51 -11.56 -9.79
N ILE A 268 19.96 -11.36 -10.99
CA ILE A 268 18.59 -11.75 -11.33
C ILE A 268 18.42 -13.28 -11.24
N GLY A 269 19.37 -14.06 -11.76
CA GLY A 269 19.36 -15.52 -11.69
C GLY A 269 19.45 -16.07 -10.25
N GLU A 270 20.10 -15.34 -9.35
CA GLU A 270 20.15 -15.64 -7.92
C GLU A 270 18.85 -15.23 -7.17
N GLY A 271 17.93 -14.54 -7.86
CA GLY A 271 16.70 -13.99 -7.29
C GLY A 271 16.89 -12.65 -6.59
N ARG A 272 18.03 -11.98 -6.75
CA ARG A 272 18.36 -10.67 -6.17
C ARG A 272 17.77 -9.54 -7.04
N LEU A 273 16.48 -9.31 -6.91
CA LEU A 273 15.72 -8.37 -7.76
C LEU A 273 15.68 -6.92 -7.24
N GLY A 274 16.48 -6.54 -6.25
CA GLY A 274 16.40 -5.22 -5.62
C GLY A 274 15.40 -5.21 -4.46
N ALA A 275 14.76 -4.07 -4.20
CA ALA A 275 13.88 -3.83 -3.06
C ALA A 275 12.65 -4.77 -3.00
N LYS A 276 12.24 -5.35 -4.13
CA LYS A 276 11.17 -6.35 -4.18
C LYS A 276 11.60 -7.77 -3.82
N SER A 277 12.91 -8.01 -3.68
CA SER A 277 13.49 -9.32 -3.37
C SER A 277 14.01 -9.34 -1.93
N ASP A 278 13.70 -10.41 -1.21
CA ASP A 278 14.21 -10.74 0.12
C ASP A 278 15.74 -10.96 0.12
N LYS A 279 16.32 -11.28 -1.03
CA LYS A 279 17.77 -11.40 -1.24
C LYS A 279 18.46 -10.07 -1.60
N GLY A 280 17.74 -8.95 -1.55
CA GLY A 280 18.25 -7.63 -1.96
C GLY A 280 18.43 -7.49 -3.47
N GLY A 281 19.31 -6.60 -3.90
CA GLY A 281 19.69 -6.37 -5.30
C GLY A 281 21.19 -6.29 -5.44
N LEU A 282 21.70 -5.18 -5.99
CA LEU A 282 23.13 -4.88 -5.99
C LEU A 282 23.62 -4.66 -4.56
N LEU A 283 22.81 -4.00 -3.73
CA LEU A 283 23.05 -3.89 -2.28
C LEU A 283 22.51 -5.14 -1.55
N PRO A 284 23.14 -5.53 -0.43
CA PRO A 284 22.65 -6.61 0.42
C PRO A 284 21.25 -6.27 0.98
N PRO A 285 20.45 -7.29 1.34
CA PRO A 285 19.22 -7.07 2.07
C PRO A 285 19.55 -6.37 3.40
N GLY A 286 18.89 -5.23 3.68
CA GLY A 286 19.04 -4.52 4.94
C GLY A 286 19.66 -3.12 4.85
N LYS A 287 18.89 -2.18 4.28
CA LYS A 287 18.52 -0.87 4.86
C LYS A 287 17.09 -0.59 4.38
N PRO A 288 16.21 0.08 5.15
CA PRO A 288 14.86 0.38 4.68
C PRO A 288 14.97 1.34 3.50
N VAL A 289 14.89 0.79 2.29
CA VAL A 289 14.59 1.55 1.10
C VAL A 289 13.08 1.66 1.12
N GLU A 290 12.54 2.88 1.23
CA GLU A 290 11.16 3.14 0.84
C GLU A 290 10.98 2.56 -0.57
N SER A 291 10.36 1.41 -0.63
CA SER A 291 10.03 0.72 -1.86
C SER A 291 8.86 1.49 -2.46
N ASN A 292 8.97 1.87 -3.73
CA ASN A 292 7.80 2.28 -4.51
C ASN A 292 6.93 1.06 -4.89
N HIS A 293 7.03 -0.03 -4.12
CA HIS A 293 6.15 -1.18 -4.23
C HIS A 293 5.04 -1.03 -3.21
N GLU A 294 3.87 -0.76 -3.76
CA GLU A 294 2.57 -0.63 -3.11
C GLU A 294 2.31 -1.82 -2.20
N THR A 295 2.57 -1.67 -0.90
CA THR A 295 2.15 -2.67 0.07
C THR A 295 0.65 -2.50 0.24
N SER A 296 -0.11 -3.50 -0.20
CA SER A 296 -1.55 -3.45 -0.02
C SER A 296 -1.86 -3.76 1.43
N ILE A 297 -2.56 -2.86 2.10
CA ILE A 297 -2.97 -3.05 3.49
C ILE A 297 -4.42 -3.47 3.49
N TYR A 298 -4.73 -4.63 4.05
CA TYR A 298 -6.10 -5.07 4.25
C TYR A 298 -6.44 -4.87 5.71
N PHE A 299 -7.57 -4.24 5.97
CA PHE A 299 -8.01 -3.99 7.33
C PHE A 299 -9.52 -3.97 7.41
N LEU A 300 -10.03 -4.04 8.63
CA LEU A 300 -11.45 -4.19 8.89
C LEU A 300 -12.01 -2.90 9.49
N ASP A 301 -13.23 -2.56 9.10
CA ASP A 301 -14.08 -1.65 9.85
C ASP A 301 -15.18 -2.46 10.52
N ILE A 302 -15.26 -2.38 11.84
CA ILE A 302 -16.23 -3.13 12.65
C ILE A 302 -17.68 -2.66 12.40
N GLY A 303 -17.90 -1.46 11.85
CA GLY A 303 -19.23 -0.93 11.51
C GLY A 303 -19.92 -0.15 12.63
N LEU A 304 -19.26 0.01 13.79
CA LEU A 304 -19.79 0.73 14.96
C LEU A 304 -20.05 2.22 14.70
N SER A 305 -19.42 2.80 13.69
CA SER A 305 -19.60 4.20 13.30
C SER A 305 -20.62 4.42 12.18
N SER A 306 -21.35 3.38 11.78
CA SER A 306 -22.46 3.53 10.84
C SER A 306 -23.52 4.47 11.44
N GLY A 307 -24.03 5.41 10.64
CA GLY A 307 -24.97 6.44 11.09
C GLY A 307 -26.34 5.92 11.58
N ASN A 308 -26.56 4.61 11.56
CA ASN A 308 -27.76 3.95 12.08
C ASN A 308 -27.40 2.90 13.14
N ALA A 309 -27.70 3.21 14.41
CA ALA A 309 -27.44 2.33 15.55
C ALA A 309 -28.14 0.97 15.47
N LYS A 310 -29.18 0.81 14.63
CA LYS A 310 -29.86 -0.48 14.45
C LYS A 310 -29.10 -1.45 13.53
N ASP A 311 -28.27 -0.91 12.64
CA ASP A 311 -27.61 -1.71 11.60
C ASP A 311 -26.11 -1.90 11.88
N CYS A 312 -25.57 -1.25 12.95
CA CYS A 312 -24.14 -1.21 13.23
C CYS A 312 -23.50 -2.58 13.43
N ALA A 313 -24.24 -3.56 13.97
CA ALA A 313 -23.78 -4.93 14.15
C ALA A 313 -23.62 -5.71 12.82
N SER A 314 -24.15 -5.18 11.72
CA SER A 314 -24.06 -5.76 10.36
C SER A 314 -23.45 -4.81 9.34
N ALA A 315 -22.98 -3.64 9.76
CA ALA A 315 -22.43 -2.61 8.88
C ALA A 315 -20.91 -2.76 8.66
N GLY A 316 -20.31 -3.87 9.11
CA GLY A 316 -18.88 -4.11 9.03
C GLY A 316 -18.40 -4.24 7.59
N ARG A 317 -17.11 -3.96 7.37
CA ARG A 317 -16.49 -3.92 6.05
C ARG A 317 -15.09 -4.53 6.06
N VAL A 318 -14.74 -5.19 4.96
CA VAL A 318 -13.36 -5.52 4.59
C VAL A 318 -12.86 -4.43 3.66
N LEU A 319 -11.76 -3.78 4.04
CA LEU A 319 -11.18 -2.65 3.33
C LEU A 319 -9.80 -3.04 2.79
N VAL A 320 -9.44 -2.49 1.64
CA VAL A 320 -8.08 -2.52 1.10
C VAL A 320 -7.59 -1.10 0.91
N GLY A 321 -6.37 -0.86 1.34
CA GLY A 321 -5.62 0.38 1.16
C GLY A 321 -4.20 0.09 0.71
N SER A 322 -3.35 1.10 0.81
CA SER A 322 -1.95 1.11 0.43
C SER A 322 -1.16 1.86 1.50
N SER A 323 0.04 1.39 1.79
CA SER A 323 0.95 2.00 2.78
C SER A 323 1.34 3.46 2.47
N ASP A 324 1.19 3.89 1.22
CA ASP A 324 1.43 5.27 0.80
C ASP A 324 0.25 6.23 1.08
N GLY A 325 -0.90 5.73 1.53
CA GLY A 325 -2.08 6.53 1.87
C GLY A 325 -3.04 6.80 0.70
N ARG A 326 -2.94 6.06 -0.42
CA ARG A 326 -3.99 6.09 -1.47
C ARG A 326 -5.37 5.79 -0.90
N PRO A 327 -6.47 6.31 -1.47
CA PRO A 327 -7.80 6.08 -0.95
C PRO A 327 -8.10 4.58 -0.73
N MET A 328 -8.58 4.24 0.47
CA MET A 328 -9.03 2.89 0.77
C MET A 328 -10.29 2.54 -0.06
N LYS A 329 -10.43 1.29 -0.46
CA LYS A 329 -11.59 0.73 -1.17
C LYS A 329 -12.26 -0.30 -0.28
N THR A 330 -13.58 -0.32 -0.25
CA THR A 330 -14.33 -1.43 0.34
C THR A 330 -14.36 -2.62 -0.61
N LEU A 331 -13.86 -3.77 -0.15
CA LEU A 331 -13.90 -5.05 -0.87
C LEU A 331 -15.19 -5.79 -0.60
N VAL A 332 -15.58 -5.87 0.67
CA VAL A 332 -16.77 -6.58 1.12
C VAL A 332 -17.48 -5.73 2.16
N SER A 333 -18.79 -5.54 2.01
CA SER A 333 -19.65 -4.82 2.95
C SER A 333 -20.60 -5.77 3.67
N GLY A 334 -21.34 -5.29 4.66
CA GLY A 334 -22.42 -6.05 5.30
C GLY A 334 -21.93 -7.14 6.25
N GLN A 335 -20.71 -6.99 6.79
CA GLN A 335 -20.09 -7.98 7.67
C GLN A 335 -20.59 -7.83 9.11
N ARG A 336 -20.75 -8.97 9.80
CA ARG A 336 -21.27 -9.03 11.17
C ARG A 336 -20.17 -8.79 12.20
N MET A 337 -19.88 -7.51 12.44
CA MET A 337 -18.82 -7.05 13.36
C MET A 337 -17.50 -7.81 13.14
N PRO A 338 -16.83 -7.61 11.98
CA PRO A 338 -15.57 -8.28 11.70
C PRO A 338 -14.49 -7.85 12.70
N ASP A 339 -13.50 -8.71 12.98
CA ASP A 339 -12.48 -8.44 14.01
C ASP A 339 -11.06 -8.81 13.57
N GLY A 340 -10.75 -10.10 13.38
CA GLY A 340 -9.44 -10.59 12.92
C GLY A 340 -9.40 -10.80 11.41
N ILE A 341 -8.27 -10.51 10.76
CA ILE A 341 -8.05 -10.73 9.32
C ILE A 341 -6.60 -11.19 9.08
N ASP A 342 -6.42 -12.13 8.15
CA ASP A 342 -5.09 -12.44 7.63
C ASP A 342 -5.16 -12.97 6.19
N ILE A 343 -4.01 -13.08 5.54
CA ILE A 343 -3.90 -13.36 4.11
C ILE A 343 -3.02 -14.59 3.83
N SER A 344 -3.48 -15.44 2.92
CA SER A 344 -2.63 -16.41 2.23
C SER A 344 -2.37 -15.95 0.80
N LYS A 345 -1.16 -15.43 0.54
CA LYS A 345 -0.77 -14.99 -0.82
C LYS A 345 -0.68 -16.18 -1.78
N SER A 346 -0.19 -17.32 -1.32
CA SER A 346 -0.07 -18.54 -2.11
C SER A 346 -1.43 -19.11 -2.51
N ALA A 347 -2.44 -19.05 -1.63
CA ALA A 347 -3.80 -19.44 -1.96
C ALA A 347 -4.60 -18.32 -2.65
N GLY A 348 -4.11 -17.09 -2.66
CA GLY A 348 -4.82 -15.92 -3.18
C GLY A 348 -6.09 -15.57 -2.38
N LYS A 349 -6.09 -15.85 -1.07
CA LYS A 349 -7.26 -15.72 -0.20
C LYS A 349 -7.03 -14.77 0.97
N LEU A 350 -8.06 -13.97 1.26
CA LEU A 350 -8.24 -13.25 2.52
C LEU A 350 -9.15 -14.07 3.42
N PHE A 351 -8.84 -14.13 4.70
CA PHE A 351 -9.65 -14.77 5.73
C PHE A 351 -9.94 -13.76 6.83
N TRP A 352 -11.17 -13.71 7.32
CA TRP A 352 -11.51 -12.87 8.47
C TRP A 352 -12.58 -13.50 9.35
N THR A 353 -12.61 -13.08 10.61
CA THR A 353 -13.61 -13.48 11.58
C THR A 353 -14.74 -12.45 11.63
N CYS A 354 -15.95 -12.93 11.89
CA CYS A 354 -17.13 -12.13 12.19
C CYS A 354 -17.65 -12.54 13.56
N MET A 355 -17.68 -11.58 14.50
CA MET A 355 -18.00 -11.85 15.90
C MET A 355 -19.44 -12.32 16.12
N GLY A 356 -20.36 -12.00 15.22
CA GLY A 356 -21.77 -12.26 15.46
C GLY A 356 -22.30 -11.40 16.62
N ASN A 357 -23.24 -11.95 17.38
CA ASN A 357 -23.78 -11.34 18.59
C ASN A 357 -23.06 -11.95 19.81
N PRO A 358 -22.33 -11.17 20.63
CA PRO A 358 -21.64 -11.69 21.81
C PRO A 358 -22.53 -12.46 22.81
N SER A 359 -23.85 -12.29 22.78
CA SER A 359 -24.80 -13.05 23.62
C SER A 359 -25.34 -14.32 22.97
N ALA A 360 -24.89 -14.66 21.76
CA ALA A 360 -25.31 -15.85 21.02
C ALA A 360 -24.11 -16.55 20.38
N ASN A 361 -24.16 -17.87 20.30
CA ASN A 361 -23.15 -18.67 19.61
C ASN A 361 -23.42 -18.62 18.09
N ASP A 362 -23.14 -17.48 17.44
CA ASP A 362 -23.47 -17.25 16.02
C ASP A 362 -22.38 -16.50 15.23
N GLY A 363 -21.15 -16.53 15.71
CA GLY A 363 -19.98 -16.05 15.00
C GLY A 363 -19.58 -16.95 13.82
N ALA A 364 -18.75 -16.44 12.93
CA ALA A 364 -18.32 -17.15 11.71
C ALA A 364 -16.90 -16.77 11.28
N VAL A 365 -16.29 -17.60 10.44
CA VAL A 365 -15.05 -17.28 9.72
C VAL A 365 -15.34 -17.30 8.22
N LEU A 366 -14.95 -16.25 7.52
CA LEU A 366 -15.22 -16.07 6.09
C LEU A 366 -13.91 -15.96 5.30
N CYS A 367 -14.00 -16.20 4.00
CA CYS A 367 -12.92 -15.93 3.07
C CYS A 367 -13.42 -15.37 1.74
N CYS A 368 -12.52 -14.70 1.02
CA CYS A 368 -12.73 -14.30 -0.37
C CYS A 368 -11.38 -14.28 -1.11
N ASN A 369 -11.42 -14.10 -2.42
CA ASN A 369 -10.24 -13.74 -3.21
C ASN A 369 -9.74 -12.35 -2.81
N LEU A 370 -8.47 -12.05 -3.08
CA LEU A 370 -7.86 -10.75 -2.72
C LEU A 370 -8.57 -9.52 -3.31
N ASP A 371 -9.33 -9.70 -4.39
CA ASP A 371 -10.13 -8.66 -5.05
C ASP A 371 -11.56 -8.52 -4.49
N GLY A 372 -11.94 -9.34 -3.49
CA GLY A 372 -13.25 -9.39 -2.87
C GLY A 372 -14.23 -10.39 -3.49
N THR A 373 -13.85 -11.09 -4.57
CA THR A 373 -14.71 -12.08 -5.23
C THR A 373 -14.72 -13.45 -4.53
N ASP A 374 -15.63 -14.35 -4.87
CA ASP A 374 -15.72 -15.71 -4.30
C ASP A 374 -15.85 -15.74 -2.76
N LEU A 375 -16.71 -14.87 -2.22
CA LEU A 375 -17.03 -14.80 -0.79
C LEU A 375 -17.67 -16.12 -0.31
N LYS A 376 -17.11 -16.71 0.75
CA LYS A 376 -17.53 -17.99 1.33
C LYS A 376 -17.45 -17.96 2.86
N GLU A 377 -18.33 -18.71 3.51
CA GLU A 377 -18.15 -19.09 4.92
C GLU A 377 -17.21 -20.30 4.98
N VAL A 378 -16.11 -20.18 5.73
CA VAL A 378 -15.15 -21.24 6.00
C VAL A 378 -15.57 -22.00 7.26
N VAL A 379 -15.88 -21.27 8.33
CA VAL A 379 -16.50 -21.82 9.53
C VAL A 379 -17.89 -21.20 9.65
N PRO A 380 -18.97 -21.98 9.43
CA PRO A 380 -20.32 -21.46 9.47
C PRO A 380 -20.74 -21.06 10.90
N GLN A 381 -21.80 -20.26 10.96
CA GLN A 381 -22.44 -19.86 12.21
C GLN A 381 -22.78 -21.07 13.09
N SER A 382 -22.79 -20.89 14.41
CA SER A 382 -23.05 -21.90 15.46
C SER A 382 -21.92 -22.86 15.80
N LEU A 383 -20.86 -22.96 14.99
CA LEU A 383 -19.67 -23.75 15.35
C LEU A 383 -18.68 -22.96 16.23
N VAL A 384 -18.70 -21.63 16.11
CA VAL A 384 -17.87 -20.70 16.87
C VAL A 384 -18.73 -19.58 17.46
N HIS A 385 -18.36 -19.12 18.66
CA HIS A 385 -19.20 -18.18 19.40
C HIS A 385 -18.94 -16.73 18.96
N THR A 386 -17.76 -16.22 19.30
CA THR A 386 -17.33 -14.86 18.99
C THR A 386 -15.87 -14.92 18.54
N PRO A 387 -15.61 -15.34 17.29
CA PRO A 387 -14.26 -15.44 16.79
C PRO A 387 -13.60 -14.05 16.75
N LYS A 388 -12.33 -14.00 17.16
CA LYS A 388 -11.51 -12.80 17.33
C LYS A 388 -10.34 -12.80 16.37
N GLN A 389 -9.13 -12.46 16.81
CA GLN A 389 -7.97 -12.44 15.93
C GLN A 389 -7.81 -13.81 15.26
N LEU A 390 -7.41 -13.78 13.99
CA LEU A 390 -7.09 -14.95 13.18
C LEU A 390 -5.69 -14.77 12.59
N THR A 391 -4.95 -15.86 12.46
CA THR A 391 -3.66 -15.92 11.75
C THR A 391 -3.62 -17.11 10.79
N VAL A 392 -2.92 -16.92 9.68
CA VAL A 392 -2.77 -17.91 8.59
C VAL A 392 -1.40 -18.60 8.69
N ASP A 393 -1.43 -19.93 8.75
CA ASP A 393 -0.26 -20.77 8.56
C ASP A 393 -0.23 -21.30 7.11
N ASN A 394 0.61 -20.68 6.29
CA ASN A 394 0.75 -21.05 4.88
C ASN A 394 1.47 -22.39 4.68
N LYS A 395 2.29 -22.83 5.64
CA LYS A 395 3.11 -24.05 5.52
C LYS A 395 2.23 -25.29 5.56
N TYR A 396 1.21 -25.27 6.42
CA TYR A 396 0.27 -26.37 6.59
C TYR A 396 -1.16 -26.06 6.13
N SER A 397 -1.38 -24.89 5.52
CA SER A 397 -2.69 -24.42 5.05
C SER A 397 -3.77 -24.44 6.15
N LYS A 398 -3.39 -23.95 7.32
CA LYS A 398 -4.25 -23.91 8.52
C LYS A 398 -4.61 -22.48 8.90
N LEU A 399 -5.84 -22.29 9.37
CA LEU A 399 -6.30 -21.08 10.04
C LEU A 399 -6.29 -21.33 11.54
N TYR A 400 -5.80 -20.36 12.31
CA TYR A 400 -5.87 -20.36 13.76
C TYR A 400 -6.61 -19.11 14.20
N PHE A 401 -7.55 -19.24 15.13
CA PHE A 401 -8.32 -18.10 15.63
C PHE A 401 -8.73 -18.28 17.09
N ALA A 402 -8.84 -17.18 17.80
CA ALA A 402 -9.42 -17.17 19.13
C ALA A 402 -10.94 -17.08 19.08
N ASP A 403 -11.61 -17.60 20.09
CA ASP A 403 -13.05 -17.48 20.30
C ASP A 403 -13.31 -16.97 21.72
N ARG A 404 -13.79 -15.72 21.81
CA ARG A 404 -13.81 -14.95 23.05
C ARG A 404 -14.77 -15.52 24.09
N GLU A 405 -16.06 -15.49 23.79
CA GLU A 405 -17.10 -16.04 24.67
C GLU A 405 -17.09 -17.57 24.68
N GLY A 406 -16.67 -18.23 23.60
CA GLY A 406 -16.45 -19.67 23.62
C GLY A 406 -15.28 -20.08 24.52
N MET A 407 -14.38 -19.16 24.87
CA MET A 407 -13.19 -19.35 25.69
C MET A 407 -12.25 -20.41 25.10
N ARG A 408 -12.00 -20.30 23.79
CA ARG A 408 -11.24 -21.29 23.01
C ARG A 408 -10.16 -20.66 22.15
N ILE A 409 -9.13 -21.46 21.87
CA ILE A 409 -8.28 -21.30 20.67
C ILE A 409 -8.65 -22.44 19.74
N MET A 410 -8.88 -22.13 18.47
CA MET A 410 -9.36 -23.10 17.47
C MET A 410 -8.48 -23.09 16.23
N ARG A 411 -8.50 -24.21 15.50
CA ARG A 411 -7.80 -24.38 14.22
C ARG A 411 -8.68 -25.11 13.21
N CYS A 412 -8.55 -24.80 11.93
CA CYS A 412 -9.12 -25.60 10.83
C CYS A 412 -8.24 -25.50 9.58
N ASN A 413 -8.52 -26.29 8.55
CA ASN A 413 -7.98 -26.10 7.20
C ASN A 413 -8.59 -24.85 6.54
N PHE A 414 -7.97 -24.35 5.47
CA PHE A 414 -8.49 -23.20 4.70
C PHE A 414 -9.91 -23.37 4.15
N ASP A 415 -10.38 -24.61 3.99
CA ASP A 415 -11.74 -24.94 3.55
C ASP A 415 -12.72 -25.20 4.72
N GLY A 416 -12.25 -25.06 5.96
CA GLY A 416 -13.05 -25.25 7.18
C GLY A 416 -13.08 -26.69 7.69
N SER A 417 -12.50 -27.65 6.96
CA SER A 417 -12.35 -29.03 7.43
C SER A 417 -11.37 -29.13 8.60
N ASP A 418 -11.43 -30.24 9.35
CA ASP A 418 -10.63 -30.49 10.55
C ASP A 418 -10.71 -29.35 11.58
N LEU A 419 -11.91 -28.80 11.79
CA LEU A 419 -12.14 -27.82 12.84
C LEU A 419 -11.96 -28.46 14.22
N GLU A 420 -10.98 -27.97 14.96
CA GLU A 420 -10.59 -28.49 16.27
C GLU A 420 -10.34 -27.39 17.28
N VAL A 421 -10.45 -27.74 18.57
CA VAL A 421 -10.12 -26.86 19.69
C VAL A 421 -8.71 -27.21 20.16
N LEU A 422 -7.84 -26.22 20.27
CA LEU A 422 -6.46 -26.35 20.78
C LEU A 422 -6.36 -26.02 22.28
N VAL A 423 -7.20 -25.12 22.77
CA VAL A 423 -7.28 -24.72 24.17
C VAL A 423 -8.74 -24.51 24.54
N GLN A 424 -9.17 -25.05 25.68
CA GLN A 424 -10.49 -24.81 26.26
C GLN A 424 -10.35 -24.18 27.66
N ALA A 425 -10.48 -22.86 27.75
CA ALA A 425 -10.29 -22.10 28.99
C ALA A 425 -11.55 -21.96 29.86
N GLY A 426 -12.72 -22.34 29.35
CA GLY A 426 -13.99 -22.28 30.07
C GLY A 426 -15.13 -22.91 29.28
N ASP A 427 -16.37 -22.61 29.64
CA ASP A 427 -17.58 -23.10 28.97
C ASP A 427 -18.63 -21.99 28.99
N TRP A 428 -19.08 -21.56 27.81
CA TRP A 428 -20.00 -20.45 27.66
C TRP A 428 -21.40 -20.75 28.22
N GLN A 429 -21.72 -22.02 28.46
CA GLN A 429 -22.98 -22.44 29.10
C GLN A 429 -22.93 -22.31 30.63
N VAL A 430 -21.78 -21.95 31.20
CA VAL A 430 -21.59 -21.76 32.65
C VAL A 430 -21.47 -20.26 32.93
N ASP A 431 -22.47 -19.70 33.62
CA ASP A 431 -22.54 -18.27 33.93
C ASP A 431 -21.27 -17.73 34.62
N GLU A 432 -20.70 -18.48 35.56
CA GLU A 432 -19.46 -18.10 36.25
C GLU A 432 -18.27 -17.94 35.30
N HIS A 433 -18.18 -18.81 34.27
CA HIS A 433 -17.14 -18.71 33.26
C HIS A 433 -17.38 -17.51 32.34
N MET A 434 -18.63 -17.28 31.93
CA MET A 434 -19.00 -16.15 31.08
C MET A 434 -18.74 -14.79 31.76
N LEU A 435 -18.92 -14.71 33.08
CA LEU A 435 -18.66 -13.49 33.85
C LEU A 435 -17.17 -13.27 34.17
N ASP A 436 -16.29 -14.22 33.85
CA ASP A 436 -14.84 -14.13 34.09
C ASP A 436 -14.08 -13.78 32.80
N PRO A 437 -13.84 -12.47 32.54
CA PRO A 437 -13.14 -12.03 31.33
C PRO A 437 -11.66 -12.45 31.29
N THR A 438 -11.13 -13.04 32.37
CA THR A 438 -9.77 -13.60 32.34
C THR A 438 -9.71 -14.91 31.56
N ARG A 439 -10.85 -15.52 31.20
CA ARG A 439 -10.92 -16.74 30.37
C ARG A 439 -11.06 -16.45 28.87
N TRP A 440 -11.43 -15.22 28.54
CA TRP A 440 -11.73 -14.80 27.18
C TRP A 440 -10.47 -14.70 26.33
N CYS A 441 -10.37 -15.58 25.35
CA CYS A 441 -9.27 -15.62 24.40
C CYS A 441 -9.50 -14.58 23.28
N VAL A 442 -8.47 -13.82 22.89
CA VAL A 442 -8.65 -12.72 21.91
C VAL A 442 -7.62 -12.77 20.78
N GLY A 443 -6.34 -12.63 21.10
CA GLY A 443 -5.24 -12.60 20.16
C GLY A 443 -4.64 -13.98 19.96
N ILE A 444 -4.05 -14.21 18.79
CA ILE A 444 -3.39 -15.47 18.42
C ILE A 444 -2.23 -15.17 17.48
N ALA A 445 -1.09 -15.82 17.72
CA ALA A 445 0.05 -15.87 16.80
C ALA A 445 0.61 -17.29 16.79
N VAL A 446 1.11 -17.74 15.65
CA VAL A 446 1.61 -19.11 15.46
C VAL A 446 3.01 -19.06 14.88
N SER A 447 3.94 -19.81 15.46
CA SER A 447 5.22 -20.11 14.84
C SER A 447 5.25 -21.57 14.41
N ALA A 448 5.05 -21.79 13.12
CA ALA A 448 5.04 -23.13 12.54
C ALA A 448 6.44 -23.77 12.57
N ASP A 449 7.50 -22.95 12.59
CA ASP A 449 8.89 -23.44 12.64
C ASP A 449 9.30 -23.93 14.02
N THR A 450 8.75 -23.34 15.08
CA THR A 450 8.98 -23.81 16.46
C THR A 450 7.91 -24.79 16.95
N GLY A 451 6.83 -24.97 16.19
CA GLY A 451 5.71 -25.82 16.59
C GLY A 451 4.94 -25.24 17.79
N LYS A 452 4.92 -23.92 17.95
CA LYS A 452 4.28 -23.22 19.09
C LYS A 452 3.24 -22.22 18.63
N PHE A 453 2.28 -21.95 19.49
CA PHE A 453 1.35 -20.83 19.33
C PHE A 453 1.22 -20.05 20.64
N TYR A 454 0.78 -18.81 20.50
CA TYR A 454 0.68 -17.81 21.54
C TYR A 454 -0.71 -17.21 21.52
N TRP A 455 -1.29 -16.92 22.68
CA TRP A 455 -2.60 -16.25 22.72
C TRP A 455 -2.72 -15.29 23.90
N THR A 456 -3.62 -14.31 23.76
CA THR A 456 -3.96 -13.39 24.84
C THR A 456 -5.24 -13.82 25.53
N GLN A 457 -5.30 -13.56 26.84
CA GLN A 457 -6.55 -13.43 27.57
C GLN A 457 -6.63 -12.02 28.14
N LYS A 458 -7.64 -11.24 27.70
CA LYS A 458 -7.68 -9.79 27.93
C LYS A 458 -7.91 -9.37 29.38
N GLY A 459 -8.67 -10.15 30.16
CA GLY A 459 -9.14 -9.71 31.47
C GLY A 459 -10.20 -8.59 31.42
N PRO A 460 -10.62 -8.04 32.57
CA PRO A 460 -11.52 -6.90 32.62
C PRO A 460 -10.91 -5.71 31.90
N SER A 461 -11.74 -4.89 31.24
CA SER A 461 -11.22 -3.72 30.54
C SER A 461 -10.50 -2.80 31.52
N LYS A 462 -9.27 -2.37 31.16
CA LYS A 462 -8.41 -1.53 32.00
C LYS A 462 -8.13 -2.14 33.38
N GLY A 463 -8.24 -3.47 33.50
CA GLY A 463 -8.30 -4.17 34.77
C GLY A 463 -6.95 -4.69 35.28
N GLY A 464 -5.89 -4.65 34.47
CA GLY A 464 -4.56 -5.12 34.87
C GLY A 464 -4.52 -6.62 35.21
N LYS A 465 -5.37 -7.42 34.54
CA LYS A 465 -5.44 -8.88 34.71
C LYS A 465 -5.20 -9.63 33.39
N GLY A 466 -4.75 -8.90 32.37
CA GLY A 466 -4.41 -9.47 31.08
C GLY A 466 -3.23 -10.43 31.16
N ARG A 467 -3.25 -11.45 30.31
CA ARG A 467 -2.20 -12.47 30.23
C ARG A 467 -1.89 -12.84 28.79
N ILE A 468 -0.65 -13.24 28.55
CA ILE A 468 -0.20 -13.86 27.30
C ILE A 468 0.35 -15.24 27.63
N PHE A 469 -0.03 -16.22 26.84
CA PHE A 469 0.35 -17.62 27.03
C PHE A 469 1.10 -18.16 25.81
N GLN A 470 1.77 -19.28 26.00
CA GLN A 470 2.25 -20.14 24.91
C GLN A 470 1.94 -21.62 25.19
N ALA A 471 1.86 -22.41 24.12
CA ALA A 471 1.84 -23.86 24.19
C ALA A 471 2.31 -24.48 22.86
N ASN A 472 2.56 -25.80 22.82
CA ASN A 472 2.90 -26.49 21.57
C ASN A 472 1.66 -26.68 20.71
N ILE A 473 1.78 -26.64 19.39
CA ILE A 473 0.65 -26.83 18.47
C ILE A 473 0.04 -28.23 18.65
N ASP A 474 0.89 -29.25 18.74
CA ASP A 474 0.46 -30.64 18.90
C ASP A 474 0.38 -31.05 20.36
N PHE A 475 -0.63 -31.85 20.69
CA PHE A 475 -0.80 -32.43 22.02
C PHE A 475 0.24 -33.50 22.33
N GLN A 476 0.60 -33.64 23.61
CA GLN A 476 1.30 -34.84 24.06
C GLN A 476 0.35 -36.05 24.00
N PRO A 477 0.88 -37.29 23.87
CA PRO A 477 0.04 -38.48 23.82
C PRO A 477 -0.93 -38.58 25.01
N GLY A 478 -2.23 -38.63 24.73
CA GLY A 478 -3.29 -38.75 25.74
C GLY A 478 -3.80 -37.42 26.29
N GLU A 479 -3.25 -36.28 25.86
CA GLU A 479 -3.78 -34.96 26.18
C GLU A 479 -4.79 -34.46 25.15
N ASP A 480 -5.64 -33.52 25.57
CA ASP A 480 -6.55 -32.77 24.71
C ASP A 480 -6.59 -31.27 25.10
N ALA A 481 -7.45 -30.50 24.45
CA ALA A 481 -7.60 -29.06 24.69
C ALA A 481 -7.96 -28.66 26.14
N LYS A 482 -8.57 -29.57 26.91
CA LYS A 482 -8.95 -29.37 28.31
C LYS A 482 -7.87 -29.86 29.28
N SER A 483 -7.12 -30.89 28.90
CA SER A 483 -6.19 -31.58 29.80
C SER A 483 -4.71 -31.28 29.54
N ARG A 484 -4.38 -30.58 28.45
CA ARG A 484 -2.99 -30.24 28.09
C ARG A 484 -2.25 -29.57 29.24
N THR A 485 -1.02 -30.03 29.51
CA THR A 485 -0.22 -29.57 30.65
C THR A 485 0.91 -28.60 30.27
N ASP A 486 1.09 -28.37 28.97
CA ASP A 486 2.18 -27.58 28.39
C ASP A 486 1.86 -26.08 28.24
N ILE A 487 0.76 -25.60 28.82
CA ILE A 487 0.39 -24.19 28.81
C ILE A 487 1.30 -23.41 29.76
N GLU A 488 1.98 -22.41 29.24
CA GLU A 488 2.86 -21.51 30.02
C GLU A 488 2.36 -20.06 29.95
N VAL A 489 2.37 -19.36 31.08
CA VAL A 489 2.11 -17.92 31.14
C VAL A 489 3.42 -17.18 30.86
N LEU A 490 3.45 -16.41 29.78
CA LEU A 490 4.59 -15.56 29.41
C LEU A 490 4.54 -14.19 30.07
N PHE A 491 3.35 -13.60 30.11
CA PHE A 491 3.13 -12.29 30.69
C PHE A 491 1.83 -12.28 31.50
N GLN A 492 1.82 -11.55 32.61
CA GLN A 492 0.66 -11.43 33.48
C GLN A 492 0.50 -10.02 34.03
N GLY A 493 -0.72 -9.67 34.41
CA GLY A 493 -1.01 -8.34 34.95
C GLY A 493 -0.92 -7.24 33.89
N LEU A 494 -1.06 -7.60 32.61
CA LEU A 494 -1.10 -6.65 31.50
C LEU A 494 -2.42 -5.84 31.55
N PRO A 495 -2.43 -4.59 31.04
CA PRO A 495 -3.62 -3.74 31.04
C PRO A 495 -4.84 -4.41 30.40
N GLU A 496 -4.74 -4.73 29.10
CA GLU A 496 -5.77 -5.42 28.32
C GLU A 496 -5.16 -5.84 26.96
N PRO A 497 -4.41 -6.97 26.90
CA PRO A 497 -3.71 -7.40 25.70
C PRO A 497 -4.71 -7.96 24.68
N ILE A 498 -4.58 -7.54 23.43
CA ILE A 498 -5.56 -7.81 22.36
C ILE A 498 -4.94 -8.69 21.29
N ASP A 499 -4.33 -8.11 20.25
CA ASP A 499 -3.81 -8.88 19.11
C ASP A 499 -2.33 -9.17 19.29
N LEU A 500 -1.90 -10.31 18.75
CA LEU A 500 -0.52 -10.76 18.71
C LEU A 500 -0.01 -10.80 17.27
N GLU A 501 1.29 -10.59 17.09
CA GLU A 501 1.97 -10.90 15.84
C GLU A 501 3.36 -11.45 16.15
N ILE A 502 3.83 -12.40 15.35
CA ILE A 502 5.17 -12.97 15.49
C ILE A 502 6.01 -12.68 14.25
N ASP A 503 7.19 -12.09 14.45
CA ASP A 503 8.24 -12.00 13.45
C ASP A 503 9.11 -13.26 13.63
N GLU A 504 8.87 -14.31 12.83
CA GLU A 504 9.56 -15.61 12.96
C GLU A 504 11.07 -15.49 12.66
N ASP A 505 11.43 -14.61 11.72
CA ASP A 505 12.83 -14.39 11.32
C ASP A 505 13.67 -13.84 12.48
N GLU A 506 13.16 -12.80 13.15
CA GLU A 506 13.82 -12.16 14.28
C GLU A 506 13.47 -12.78 15.64
N LYS A 507 12.52 -13.73 15.64
CA LYS A 507 11.96 -14.39 16.82
C LYS A 507 11.43 -13.38 17.84
N VAL A 508 10.62 -12.43 17.37
CA VAL A 508 10.04 -11.37 18.19
C VAL A 508 8.53 -11.53 18.24
N LEU A 509 7.98 -11.55 19.45
CA LEU A 509 6.53 -11.48 19.68
C LEU A 509 6.15 -10.02 19.91
N TYR A 510 5.14 -9.56 19.17
CA TYR A 510 4.53 -8.25 19.27
C TYR A 510 3.10 -8.38 19.76
N TRP A 511 2.60 -7.34 20.43
CA TRP A 511 1.18 -7.26 20.78
C TRP A 511 0.69 -5.85 20.97
N THR A 512 -0.63 -5.68 20.88
CA THR A 512 -1.34 -4.46 21.27
C THR A 512 -1.91 -4.61 22.67
N ASP A 513 -1.78 -3.54 23.47
CA ASP A 513 -2.47 -3.41 24.75
C ASP A 513 -3.43 -2.23 24.69
N ARG A 514 -4.69 -2.45 25.08
CA ARG A 514 -5.62 -1.36 25.38
C ARG A 514 -5.46 -0.89 26.82
N GLY A 515 -5.90 0.33 27.07
CA GLY A 515 -6.02 0.85 28.43
C GLY A 515 -5.53 2.29 28.57
N GLU A 516 -5.43 2.76 29.81
CA GLU A 516 -5.03 4.14 30.08
C GLU A 516 -3.51 4.34 30.03
N LEU A 517 -3.12 5.57 29.72
CA LEU A 517 -1.74 5.99 29.84
C LEU A 517 -1.27 5.89 31.33
N PRO A 518 0.01 5.53 31.59
CA PRO A 518 1.06 5.36 30.59
C PRO A 518 1.06 3.99 29.89
N ASP A 519 0.52 2.93 30.51
CA ASP A 519 0.85 1.55 30.12
C ASP A 519 -0.06 0.93 29.05
N GLY A 520 -1.28 1.44 28.87
CA GLY A 520 -2.20 1.03 27.82
C GLY A 520 -2.13 1.91 26.57
N ASN A 521 -2.83 1.48 25.51
CA ASN A 521 -2.78 2.08 24.17
C ASN A 521 -1.37 2.08 23.58
N THR A 522 -0.76 0.89 23.66
CA THR A 522 0.63 0.64 23.32
C THR A 522 0.78 -0.49 22.29
N ILE A 523 1.91 -0.44 21.58
CA ILE A 523 2.46 -1.61 20.89
C ILE A 523 3.68 -2.05 21.70
N ASN A 524 3.73 -3.32 22.02
CA ASN A 524 4.76 -3.91 22.85
C ASN A 524 5.48 -5.03 22.08
N ARG A 525 6.70 -5.35 22.49
CA ARG A 525 7.45 -6.47 21.93
C ARG A 525 8.36 -7.16 22.92
N VAL A 526 8.73 -8.39 22.61
CA VAL A 526 9.80 -9.14 23.28
C VAL A 526 10.53 -10.04 22.29
N LYS A 527 11.85 -10.14 22.39
CA LYS A 527 12.60 -11.24 21.76
C LYS A 527 12.31 -12.52 22.52
N LEU A 528 11.86 -13.57 21.85
CA LEU A 528 11.48 -14.84 22.48
C LEU A 528 12.64 -15.47 23.28
N SER A 529 13.89 -15.24 22.88
CA SER A 529 15.08 -15.67 23.64
C SER A 529 15.22 -15.00 25.02
N ASN A 530 14.58 -13.84 25.21
CA ASN A 530 14.65 -13.06 26.43
C ASN A 530 13.46 -13.33 27.35
N VAL A 531 12.46 -14.09 26.87
CA VAL A 531 11.30 -14.46 27.68
C VAL A 531 11.79 -15.42 28.75
N THR A 532 11.73 -14.97 29.99
CA THR A 532 11.89 -15.84 31.16
C THR A 532 10.51 -16.26 31.63
N GLN A 533 10.35 -17.51 32.07
CA GLN A 533 9.10 -17.95 32.66
C GLN A 533 8.75 -17.03 33.84
N VAL A 534 7.49 -16.63 33.98
CA VAL A 534 7.07 -15.78 35.09
C VAL A 534 7.25 -16.55 36.41
N THR A 535 8.39 -16.36 37.06
CA THR A 535 8.71 -16.96 38.38
C THR A 535 8.43 -16.00 39.54
N HIS A 536 7.93 -14.80 39.27
CA HIS A 536 7.70 -13.75 40.27
C HIS A 536 6.20 -13.50 40.49
N ASN A 537 5.80 -13.25 41.74
CA ASN A 537 4.39 -13.04 42.16
C ASN A 537 3.82 -11.65 41.79
N GLY A 538 4.27 -11.03 40.69
CA GLY A 538 3.91 -9.66 40.33
C GLY A 538 3.53 -9.48 38.85
N PRO A 539 2.95 -8.33 38.47
CA PRO A 539 2.66 -8.02 37.08
C PRO A 539 3.96 -7.85 36.28
N SER A 540 3.94 -8.29 35.03
CA SER A 540 4.99 -8.03 34.04
C SER A 540 5.07 -6.53 33.76
N LYS A 541 6.30 -6.01 33.66
CA LYS A 541 6.57 -4.57 33.56
C LYS A 541 7.30 -4.18 32.27
N PRO A 542 6.90 -3.08 31.64
CA PRO A 542 7.66 -2.51 30.53
C PRO A 542 9.06 -2.05 30.99
N GLY A 543 10.06 -2.26 30.15
CA GLY A 543 11.48 -1.98 30.41
C GLY A 543 12.23 -3.09 31.14
N THR A 544 11.51 -4.05 31.75
CA THR A 544 12.11 -5.21 32.42
C THR A 544 11.76 -6.50 31.70
N ASP A 545 10.47 -6.79 31.54
CA ASP A 545 9.99 -8.04 30.98
C ASP A 545 9.73 -7.92 29.46
N TYR A 546 9.40 -6.71 29.00
CA TYR A 546 9.15 -6.40 27.60
C TYR A 546 9.40 -4.94 27.27
N GLU A 547 9.41 -4.60 25.99
CA GLU A 547 9.65 -3.23 25.50
C GLU A 547 8.35 -2.63 24.96
N VAL A 548 8.12 -1.34 25.26
CA VAL A 548 7.05 -0.56 24.62
C VAL A 548 7.64 0.11 23.37
N VAL A 549 7.16 -0.31 22.22
CA VAL A 549 7.59 0.17 20.90
C VAL A 549 6.90 1.49 20.57
N ALA A 550 5.58 1.56 20.73
CA ALA A 550 4.80 2.74 20.40
C ALA A 550 3.73 3.04 21.45
N ARG A 551 3.35 4.32 21.55
CA ARG A 551 2.28 4.82 22.43
C ARG A 551 1.32 5.76 21.70
N GLY A 552 0.23 6.11 22.37
CA GLY A 552 -0.72 7.13 21.90
C GLY A 552 -1.58 6.62 20.75
N LEU A 553 -2.01 5.37 20.83
CA LEU A 553 -3.11 4.81 20.04
C LEU A 553 -4.45 5.11 20.74
N HIS A 554 -5.58 4.94 20.04
CA HIS A 554 -6.92 5.21 20.56
C HIS A 554 -7.77 3.94 20.58
N GLU A 555 -7.57 3.12 21.62
CA GLU A 555 -8.08 1.74 21.74
C GLU A 555 -7.46 0.84 20.67
N ALA A 556 -6.16 0.57 20.83
CA ALA A 556 -5.36 -0.28 19.94
C ALA A 556 -5.96 -1.69 19.78
N ILE A 557 -6.04 -2.16 18.53
CA ILE A 557 -6.51 -3.52 18.21
C ILE A 557 -5.54 -4.20 17.28
N GLY A 558 -5.65 -3.96 15.97
CA GLY A 558 -4.91 -4.72 14.97
C GLY A 558 -3.42 -4.40 15.01
N ILE A 559 -2.60 -5.41 14.77
CA ILE A 559 -1.17 -5.27 14.51
C ILE A 559 -0.73 -6.23 13.41
N LYS A 560 0.14 -5.76 12.52
CA LYS A 560 0.83 -6.60 11.56
C LYS A 560 2.27 -6.13 11.39
N VAL A 561 3.20 -7.06 11.38
CA VAL A 561 4.61 -6.79 11.11
C VAL A 561 4.89 -7.12 9.65
N ASP A 562 5.35 -6.12 8.90
CA ASP A 562 5.90 -6.31 7.57
C ASP A 562 7.41 -6.46 7.71
N SER A 563 7.86 -7.68 8.00
CA SER A 563 9.29 -7.98 8.18
C SER A 563 10.11 -7.63 6.93
N LYS A 564 9.51 -7.75 5.73
CA LYS A 564 10.16 -7.45 4.45
C LYS A 564 10.47 -5.97 4.30
N ASN A 565 9.48 -5.10 4.54
CA ASN A 565 9.68 -3.65 4.44
C ASN A 565 10.16 -3.01 5.76
N ARG A 566 10.35 -3.80 6.83
CA ARG A 566 10.72 -3.33 8.17
C ARG A 566 9.76 -2.24 8.67
N ARG A 567 8.46 -2.56 8.64
CA ARG A 567 7.37 -1.69 9.12
C ARG A 567 6.46 -2.44 10.06
N ILE A 568 5.89 -1.72 11.02
CA ILE A 568 4.78 -2.20 11.85
C ILE A 568 3.55 -1.41 11.44
N PHE A 569 2.45 -2.10 11.18
CA PHE A 569 1.14 -1.49 10.97
C PHE A 569 0.25 -1.79 12.16
N ALA A 570 -0.58 -0.82 12.54
CA ALA A 570 -1.58 -1.02 13.59
C ALA A 570 -2.88 -0.29 13.29
N THR A 571 -3.98 -0.77 13.85
CA THR A 571 -5.30 -0.13 13.77
C THR A 571 -5.87 0.14 15.14
N ASP A 572 -6.77 1.11 15.21
CA ASP A 572 -7.50 1.42 16.42
C ASP A 572 -8.97 1.80 16.18
N LEU A 573 -9.76 1.69 17.25
CA LEU A 573 -11.19 2.05 17.20
C LEU A 573 -11.42 3.56 17.02
N GLY A 574 -10.38 4.38 17.17
CA GLY A 574 -10.39 5.80 16.82
C GLY A 574 -10.43 6.07 15.32
N GLY A 575 -10.42 5.02 14.48
CA GLY A 575 -10.56 5.15 13.03
C GLY A 575 -9.24 5.46 12.34
N SER A 576 -8.12 5.03 12.92
CA SER A 576 -6.79 5.26 12.36
C SER A 576 -6.10 3.95 11.98
N VAL A 577 -5.36 4.00 10.87
CA VAL A 577 -4.35 3.00 10.49
C VAL A 577 -2.99 3.68 10.61
N TYR A 578 -2.13 3.13 11.45
CA TYR A 578 -0.78 3.65 11.70
C TYR A 578 0.26 2.79 11.01
N GLN A 579 1.36 3.45 10.67
CA GLN A 579 2.62 2.82 10.26
C GLN A 579 3.72 3.34 11.19
N PHE A 580 4.60 2.43 11.61
CA PHE A 580 5.77 2.71 12.42
C PHE A 580 7.01 2.05 11.81
N ASP A 581 8.16 2.60 12.13
CA ASP A 581 9.42 1.87 12.03
C ASP A 581 9.45 0.75 13.08
N MET A 582 10.36 -0.21 12.91
CA MET A 582 10.45 -1.38 13.79
C MET A 582 10.85 -1.04 15.23
N ASP A 583 11.42 0.14 15.47
CA ASP A 583 11.73 0.70 16.80
C ASP A 583 10.61 1.62 17.32
N GLY A 584 9.49 1.74 16.60
CA GLY A 584 8.38 2.63 16.93
C GLY A 584 8.56 4.07 16.49
N GLY A 585 9.71 4.40 15.89
CA GLY A 585 9.98 5.70 15.28
C GLY A 585 9.08 5.98 14.07
N ASN A 586 9.15 7.23 13.58
CA ASN A 586 8.47 7.68 12.35
C ASN A 586 6.97 7.30 12.27
N LYS A 587 6.27 7.36 13.42
CA LYS A 587 4.82 7.15 13.50
C LYS A 587 4.07 8.02 12.49
N LYS A 588 3.41 7.38 11.53
CA LYS A 588 2.58 8.00 10.49
C LYS A 588 1.16 7.45 10.59
N LYS A 589 0.14 8.31 10.55
CA LYS A 589 -1.22 7.86 10.21
C LYS A 589 -1.31 7.71 8.69
N VAL A 590 -1.45 6.47 8.22
CA VAL A 590 -1.66 6.16 6.81
C VAL A 590 -3.11 6.45 6.43
N TYR A 591 -4.04 6.11 7.33
CA TYR A 591 -5.45 6.44 7.21
C TYR A 591 -5.97 7.04 8.50
N GLU A 592 -6.90 7.99 8.35
CA GLU A 592 -7.71 8.55 9.41
C GLU A 592 -9.10 8.81 8.83
N GLY A 593 -10.13 8.31 9.50
CA GLY A 593 -11.51 8.45 9.03
C GLY A 593 -12.52 8.27 10.16
N THR A 594 -13.79 8.32 9.81
CA THR A 594 -14.89 8.14 10.77
C THR A 594 -15.19 6.66 11.07
N GLY A 595 -14.38 5.72 10.57
CA GLY A 595 -14.53 4.28 10.83
C GLY A 595 -14.11 3.89 12.25
N ALA A 596 -14.36 2.63 12.63
CA ALA A 596 -13.74 2.03 13.81
C ALA A 596 -12.91 0.83 13.33
N PHE A 597 -11.59 1.04 13.18
CA PHE A 597 -10.74 0.07 12.50
C PHE A 597 -10.21 -0.99 13.47
N VAL A 598 -10.27 -2.24 13.00
CA VAL A 598 -9.81 -3.43 13.73
C VAL A 598 -8.83 -4.20 12.85
N GLY A 599 -8.69 -5.52 13.00
CA GLY A 599 -7.62 -6.36 12.43
C GLY A 599 -7.05 -5.91 11.09
N ILE A 600 -5.74 -6.14 10.93
CA ILE A 600 -4.95 -5.65 9.80
C ILE A 600 -3.99 -6.72 9.30
N THR A 601 -3.79 -6.80 7.99
CA THR A 601 -2.75 -7.62 7.35
C THR A 601 -2.19 -6.90 6.12
N VAL A 602 -1.07 -7.39 5.58
CA VAL A 602 -0.36 -6.76 4.46
C VAL A 602 -0.04 -7.76 3.34
N ALA A 603 -0.12 -7.31 2.08
CA ALA A 603 0.20 -8.09 0.90
C ALA A 603 1.31 -7.52 0.03
#